data_AF-A0A1F4AW50-F1
#
_entry.id   AF-A0A1F4AW50-F1
#
_cell.length_a   1.000
_cell.length_b   1.000
_cell.length_c   1.000
_cell.angle_alpha   90.00
_cell.angle_beta   90.00
_cell.angle_gamma   90.00
#
_symmetry.space_group_name_H-M   'P 1'
#
loop_
_entity.id
_entity.type
_entity.pdbx_description
1 polymer ?
#
loop_
_entity_poly.entity_id
_entity_poly.type
_entity_poly.pdbx_seq_one_letter_code
_entity_poly.pdbx_strand_id
1 'polypeptide(L)'
;MPLTSFGIVLGGMSLIGIPGTAGFISKWYLVLGAIAHGYWWLAALLVASSLIAVAYVWRFVEMAYLREPQSATAALDEAPVSMLVPAWVMIAGCVYFGLETSFPLEGARLAAAVLMGGAP
;
A
#
# COMPACT_ATOMS: atom_id res chain seq x y z
N MET A 1 -10.96 15.35 -11.38
CA MET A 1 -10.86 14.78 -10.01
C MET A 1 -9.39 14.64 -9.54
N PRO A 2 -8.60 15.72 -9.47
CA PRO A 2 -7.19 15.67 -9.02
C PRO A 2 -6.94 15.08 -7.62
N LEU A 3 -7.71 15.44 -6.59
CA LEU A 3 -7.51 14.96 -5.22
C LEU A 3 -7.80 13.46 -5.10
N THR A 4 -8.85 12.99 -5.75
CA THR A 4 -9.21 11.57 -5.78
C THR A 4 -8.11 10.75 -6.46
N SER A 5 -7.69 11.17 -7.67
CA SER A 5 -6.62 10.47 -8.41
C SER A 5 -5.30 10.47 -7.64
N PHE A 6 -4.95 11.60 -7.00
CA PHE A 6 -3.71 11.69 -6.23
C PHE A 6 -3.74 10.76 -5.02
N GLY A 7 -4.88 10.71 -4.31
CA GLY A 7 -5.07 9.76 -3.22
C GLY A 7 -4.94 8.30 -3.66
N ILE A 8 -5.48 7.94 -4.83
CA ILE A 8 -5.33 6.60 -5.41
C ILE A 8 -3.85 6.29 -5.68
N VAL A 9 -3.10 7.24 -6.24
CA VAL A 9 -1.65 7.05 -6.45
C VAL A 9 -0.92 6.86 -5.14
N LEU A 10 -1.21 7.67 -4.10
CA LEU A 10 -0.61 7.51 -2.77
C LEU A 10 -0.91 6.13 -2.16
N GLY A 11 -2.17 5.68 -2.24
CA GLY A 11 -2.55 4.33 -1.81
C GLY A 11 -1.86 3.24 -2.64
N GLY A 12 -1.73 3.46 -3.96
CA GLY A 12 -1.00 2.60 -4.87
C GLY A 12 0.49 2.47 -4.52
N MET A 13 1.14 3.56 -4.09
CA MET A 13 2.52 3.51 -3.59
C MET A 13 2.64 2.63 -2.34
N SER A 14 1.66 2.70 -1.44
CA SER A 14 1.60 1.79 -0.29
C SER A 14 1.44 0.33 -0.72
N LEU A 15 0.57 0.06 -1.69
CA LEU A 15 0.36 -1.29 -2.25
C LEU A 15 1.61 -1.86 -2.94
N ILE A 16 2.32 -1.03 -3.72
CA ILE A 16 3.62 -1.36 -4.29
C ILE A 16 4.60 -1.73 -3.18
N GLY A 17 4.57 -0.96 -2.08
CA GLY A 17 5.51 -1.09 -0.97
C GLY A 17 6.68 -0.13 -1.13
N ILE A 18 6.40 1.15 -1.40
CA ILE A 18 7.42 2.20 -1.41
C ILE A 18 7.85 2.52 0.04
N PRO A 19 9.16 2.70 0.32
CA PRO A 19 9.63 3.08 1.66
C PRO A 19 8.88 4.29 2.22
N GLY A 20 8.58 4.26 3.53
CA GLY A 20 7.75 5.26 4.21
C GLY A 20 6.24 4.99 4.13
N THR A 21 5.82 3.83 3.60
CA THR A 21 4.43 3.37 3.62
C THR A 21 4.27 2.07 4.41
N ALA A 22 3.10 1.86 5.02
CA ALA A 22 2.79 0.67 5.80
C ALA A 22 2.89 -0.63 4.97
N GLY A 23 2.60 -0.57 3.66
CA GLY A 23 2.73 -1.74 2.79
C GLY A 23 4.17 -2.17 2.55
N PHE A 24 5.15 -1.24 2.61
CA PHE A 24 6.57 -1.60 2.61
C PHE A 24 6.94 -2.40 3.86
N ILE A 25 6.55 -1.91 5.04
CA ILE A 25 6.86 -2.55 6.32
C ILE A 25 6.29 -3.97 6.39
N SER A 26 5.05 -4.15 5.96
CA SER A 26 4.41 -5.47 5.89
C SER A 26 5.22 -6.46 5.04
N LYS A 27 5.52 -6.11 3.79
CA LYS A 27 6.28 -6.98 2.88
C LYS A 27 7.73 -7.20 3.35
N TRP A 28 8.35 -6.18 3.93
CA TRP A 28 9.72 -6.26 4.41
C TRP A 28 9.86 -7.32 5.50
N TYR A 29 8.93 -7.36 6.46
CA TYR A 29 8.94 -8.40 7.51
C TYR A 29 8.67 -9.80 6.95
N LEU A 30 7.83 -9.94 5.93
CA LEU A 30 7.63 -11.22 5.23
C LEU A 30 8.92 -11.68 4.53
N VAL A 31 9.64 -10.78 3.87
CA VAL A 31 10.92 -11.09 3.22
C VAL A 31 11.97 -11.49 4.26
N LEU A 32 12.11 -10.75 5.36
CA LEU A 32 13.04 -11.08 6.44
C LEU A 32 12.72 -12.45 7.05
N GLY A 33 11.45 -12.73 7.32
CA GLY A 33 11.02 -14.04 7.83
C GLY A 33 11.31 -15.18 6.85
N ALA A 34 11.04 -14.98 5.56
CA ALA A 34 11.35 -15.97 4.53
C ALA A 34 12.85 -16.27 4.43
N ILE A 35 13.69 -15.23 4.44
CA ILE A 35 15.15 -15.39 4.40
C ILE A 35 15.67 -16.09 5.66
N ALA A 36 15.15 -15.73 6.84
CA ALA A 36 15.55 -16.35 8.11
C ALA A 36 15.30 -17.87 8.14
N HIS A 37 14.26 -18.34 7.43
CA HIS A 37 13.97 -19.77 7.26
C HIS A 37 14.58 -20.40 6.00
N GLY A 38 15.43 -19.66 5.26
CA GLY A 38 16.08 -20.15 4.04
C GLY A 38 15.17 -20.23 2.81
N TYR A 39 13.96 -19.68 2.87
CA TYR A 39 13.00 -19.67 1.76
C TYR A 39 13.25 -18.52 0.78
N TRP A 40 14.42 -18.51 0.16
CA TRP A 40 14.83 -17.48 -0.80
C TRP A 40 13.88 -17.30 -1.99
N TRP A 41 13.24 -18.38 -2.42
CA TRP A 41 12.26 -18.35 -3.50
C TRP A 41 11.00 -17.55 -3.12
N LEU A 42 10.55 -17.61 -1.85
CA LEU A 42 9.43 -16.80 -1.35
C LEU A 42 9.81 -15.32 -1.29
N ALA A 43 11.01 -15.00 -0.83
CA ALA A 43 11.52 -13.63 -0.84
C ALA A 43 11.55 -13.05 -2.27
N ALA A 44 12.05 -13.81 -3.24
CA ALA A 44 12.04 -13.42 -4.64
C ALA A 44 10.62 -13.22 -5.19
N LEU A 45 9.69 -14.13 -4.85
CA LEU A 45 8.28 -14.04 -5.27
C LEU A 45 7.58 -12.79 -4.69
N LEU A 46 7.86 -12.44 -3.43
CA LEU A 46 7.33 -11.21 -2.79
C LEU A 46 7.82 -9.94 -3.49
N VAL A 47 9.10 -9.89 -3.85
CA VAL A 47 9.67 -8.78 -4.62
C VAL A 47 9.07 -8.72 -6.02
N ALA A 48 8.97 -9.85 -6.72
CA ALA A 48 8.37 -9.93 -8.06
C ALA A 48 6.90 -9.49 -8.06
N SER A 49 6.11 -9.93 -7.07
CA SER A 49 4.72 -9.48 -6.89
C SER A 49 4.62 -7.95 -6.73
N SER A 50 5.58 -7.34 -6.03
CA SER A 50 5.64 -5.89 -5.86
C SER A 50 5.98 -5.16 -7.15
N LEU A 51 6.87 -5.72 -7.98
CA LEU A 51 7.17 -5.19 -9.32
C LEU A 51 5.95 -5.27 -10.25
N ILE A 52 5.19 -6.36 -10.17
CA ILE A 52 3.93 -6.50 -10.93
C ILE A 52 2.93 -5.42 -10.48
N ALA A 53 2.81 -5.15 -9.17
CA ALA A 53 1.95 -4.09 -8.66
C ALA A 53 2.32 -2.70 -9.22
N VAL A 54 3.61 -2.42 -9.45
CA VAL A 54 4.05 -1.17 -10.12
C VAL A 54 3.41 -1.04 -11.49
N ALA A 55 3.40 -2.11 -12.30
CA ALA A 55 2.79 -2.08 -13.62
C ALA A 55 1.29 -1.76 -13.56
N TYR A 56 0.56 -2.32 -12.59
CA TYR A 56 -0.88 -2.02 -12.41
C TYR A 56 -1.14 -0.58 -11.99
N VAL A 57 -0.39 -0.06 -11.01
CA VAL A 57 -0.52 1.34 -10.57
C VAL A 57 -0.10 2.30 -11.68
N TRP A 58 0.96 1.98 -12.42
CA TRP A 58 1.40 2.79 -13.56
C TRP A 58 0.34 2.88 -14.65
N ARG A 59 -0.34 1.78 -14.97
CA ARG A 59 -1.48 1.80 -15.91
C ARG A 59 -2.58 2.75 -15.46
N PHE A 60 -2.85 2.84 -14.16
CA PHE A 60 -3.79 3.83 -13.63
C PHE A 60 -3.26 5.26 -13.85
N VAL A 61 -1.99 5.53 -13.51
CA VAL A 61 -1.37 6.85 -13.70
C VAL A 61 -1.46 7.31 -15.16
N GLU A 62 -1.15 6.44 -16.11
CA GLU A 62 -1.24 6.75 -17.54
C GLU A 62 -2.67 7.19 -17.92
N MET A 63 -3.67 6.42 -17.49
CA MET A 63 -5.08 6.68 -17.81
C MET A 63 -5.61 7.94 -17.13
N ALA A 64 -5.20 8.20 -15.89
CA ALA A 64 -5.75 9.27 -15.07
C ALA A 64 -5.05 10.63 -15.29
N TYR A 65 -3.77 10.63 -15.67
CA TYR A 65 -2.96 11.87 -15.78
C TYR A 65 -2.42 12.16 -17.17
N LEU A 66 -2.15 11.14 -17.99
CA LEU A 66 -1.48 11.33 -19.28
C LEU A 66 -2.43 11.32 -20.48
N ARG A 67 -3.66 10.83 -20.29
CA ARG A 67 -4.69 10.84 -21.35
C ARG A 67 -5.58 12.06 -21.23
N GLU A 68 -5.93 12.61 -22.39
CA GLU A 68 -6.89 13.72 -22.45
C GLU A 68 -8.27 13.27 -21.98
N PRO A 69 -8.97 14.09 -21.18
CA PRO A 69 -10.34 13.82 -20.79
C PRO A 69 -11.22 13.67 -22.03
N GLN A 70 -12.05 12.63 -22.06
CA GLN A 70 -13.11 12.55 -23.05
C GLN A 70 -14.15 13.64 -22.75
N SER A 71 -14.86 14.13 -23.77
CA SER A 71 -15.83 15.24 -23.63
C SER A 71 -16.89 14.99 -22.53
N ALA A 72 -17.23 13.72 -22.25
CA ALA A 72 -18.14 13.32 -21.19
C ALA A 72 -17.54 13.39 -19.76
N THR A 73 -16.22 13.37 -19.61
CA THR A 73 -15.54 13.36 -18.31
C THR A 73 -14.86 14.68 -17.95
N ALA A 74 -14.75 15.61 -18.91
CA ALA A 74 -14.09 16.91 -18.73
C ALA A 74 -14.77 17.82 -17.68
N ALA A 75 -16.05 17.59 -17.36
CA ALA A 75 -16.83 18.38 -16.40
C ALA A 75 -17.13 17.64 -15.09
N LEU A 76 -16.45 16.51 -14.80
CA LEU A 76 -16.67 15.78 -13.55
C LEU A 76 -15.95 16.46 -12.37
N ASP A 77 -16.74 16.90 -11.41
CA ASP A 77 -16.29 17.35 -10.10
C ASP A 77 -15.63 16.22 -9.30
N GLU A 78 -14.93 16.58 -8.24
CA GLU A 78 -14.35 15.63 -7.29
C GLU A 78 -15.36 14.64 -6.69
N ALA A 79 -14.83 13.55 -6.15
CA ALA A 79 -15.66 12.59 -5.43
C ALA A 79 -16.36 13.31 -4.26
N PRO A 80 -17.59 12.90 -3.90
CA PRO A 80 -18.31 13.54 -2.80
C PRO A 80 -17.49 13.46 -1.51
N VAL A 81 -17.61 14.49 -0.66
CA VAL A 81 -16.82 14.63 0.57
C VAL A 81 -16.96 13.42 1.49
N SER A 82 -18.14 12.78 1.51
CA SER A 82 -18.41 11.55 2.25
C SER A 82 -17.53 10.36 1.85
N MET A 83 -16.98 10.36 0.64
CA MET A 83 -16.03 9.35 0.16
C MET A 83 -14.58 9.84 0.28
N LEU A 84 -14.33 11.12 -0.01
CA LEU A 84 -12.99 11.71 0.07
C LEU A 84 -12.40 11.65 1.49
N VAL A 85 -13.18 12.02 2.50
CA VAL A 85 -12.68 12.10 3.88
C VAL A 85 -12.22 10.73 4.39
N PRO A 86 -13.02 9.64 4.31
CA PRO A 86 -12.54 8.32 4.71
C PRO A 86 -11.34 7.84 3.88
N ALA A 87 -11.33 8.09 2.58
CA ALA A 87 -10.22 7.69 1.72
C ALA A 87 -8.90 8.36 2.16
N TRP A 88 -8.94 9.67 2.41
CA TRP A 88 -7.77 10.43 2.86
C TRP A 88 -7.33 10.06 4.28
N VAL A 89 -8.26 9.71 5.17
CA VAL A 89 -7.92 9.14 6.50
C VAL A 89 -7.16 7.83 6.34
N MET A 90 -7.61 6.94 5.44
CA MET A 90 -6.91 5.67 5.19
C MET A 90 -5.53 5.87 4.56
N ILE A 91 -5.42 6.79 3.60
CA ILE A 91 -4.13 7.15 2.97
C ILE A 91 -3.16 7.73 4.00
N ALA A 92 -3.64 8.65 4.84
CA ALA A 92 -2.85 9.21 5.93
C ALA A 92 -2.41 8.10 6.90
N GLY A 93 -3.29 7.14 7.22
CA GLY A 93 -2.94 5.95 8.00
C GLY A 93 -1.84 5.11 7.35
N CYS A 94 -1.90 4.88 6.04
CA CYS A 94 -0.85 4.15 5.31
C CYS A 94 0.52 4.83 5.41
N VAL A 95 0.58 6.16 5.39
CA VAL A 95 1.84 6.90 5.52
C VAL A 95 2.27 6.95 6.99
N TYR A 96 1.36 7.30 7.90
CA TYR A 96 1.62 7.40 9.34
C TYR A 96 2.19 6.09 9.88
N PHE A 97 1.53 4.96 9.64
CA PHE A 97 2.00 3.63 10.08
C PHE A 97 3.21 3.11 9.29
N GLY A 98 3.54 3.74 8.16
CA GLY A 98 4.79 3.50 7.44
C GLY A 98 6.00 4.16 8.09
N LEU A 99 5.79 5.29 8.77
CA LEU A 99 6.82 6.04 9.50
C LEU A 99 6.89 5.59 10.97
N GLU A 100 5.74 5.57 11.64
CA GLU A 100 5.59 5.08 13.02
C GLU A 100 5.08 3.65 13.00
N THR A 101 6.03 2.71 13.01
CA THR A 101 5.73 1.28 12.84
C THR A 101 5.47 0.55 14.15
N SER A 102 5.75 1.15 15.30
CA SER A 102 5.75 0.44 16.60
C SER A 102 4.40 -0.22 16.89
N PHE A 103 3.32 0.55 16.83
CA PHE A 103 1.96 0.09 17.13
C PHE A 103 1.49 -1.10 16.26
N PRO A 104 1.45 -1.00 14.91
CA PRO A 104 0.97 -2.11 14.08
C PRO A 104 1.89 -3.34 14.16
N LEU A 105 3.20 -3.13 14.31
CA LEU A 105 4.17 -4.20 14.36
C LEU A 105 4.13 -4.97 15.69
N GLU A 106 3.98 -4.27 16.81
CA GLU A 106 3.85 -4.90 18.13
C GLU A 106 2.57 -5.74 18.20
N GLY A 107 1.45 -5.21 17.73
CA GLY A 107 0.20 -5.97 17.61
C GLY A 107 0.35 -7.21 16.73
N ALA A 108 1.01 -7.08 15.57
CA ALA A 108 1.28 -8.22 14.69
C ALA A 108 2.21 -9.26 15.32
N ARG A 109 3.24 -8.84 16.06
CA ARG A 109 4.16 -9.74 16.77
C ARG A 109 3.48 -10.49 17.90
N LEU A 110 2.67 -9.83 18.71
CA LEU A 110 1.88 -10.46 19.77
C LEU A 110 0.91 -11.50 19.18
N ALA A 111 0.19 -11.14 18.13
CA ALA A 111 -0.71 -12.07 17.44
C ALA A 111 0.05 -13.28 16.87
N ALA A 112 1.21 -13.05 16.24
CA ALA A 112 2.05 -14.13 15.71
C ALA A 112 2.59 -15.03 16.83
N ALA A 113 3.02 -14.48 17.97
CA ALA A 113 3.49 -15.24 19.12
C ALA A 113 2.39 -16.18 19.65
N VAL A 114 1.18 -15.66 19.84
CA VAL A 114 0.01 -16.46 20.26
C VAL A 114 -0.29 -17.59 19.26
N LEU A 115 -0.26 -17.30 17.95
CA LEU A 115 -0.51 -18.30 16.91
C LEU A 115 0.57 -19.38 16.84
N MET A 116 1.82 -19.04 17.16
CA MET A 116 2.95 -19.98 17.18
C MET A 116 3.12 -20.70 18.53
N GLY A 117 2.22 -20.48 19.50
CA GLY A 117 2.25 -21.12 20.82
C GLY A 117 3.19 -20.46 21.83
N GLY A 118 3.68 -19.25 21.57
CA GLY A 118 4.34 -18.42 22.57
C GLY A 118 3.31 -17.83 23.53
N ALA A 119 3.47 -18.10 24.83
CA ALA A 119 2.70 -17.40 25.86
C ALA A 119 3.02 -15.89 25.84
N PRO A 120 2.06 -15.01 26.16
CA PRO A 120 2.24 -13.56 26.14
C PRO A 120 3.32 -13.06 27.12
#